data_AF-A0A249SW45-F1
#
_entry.id   AF-A0A249SW45-F1
#
_cell.length_a   1.000
_cell.length_b   1.000
_cell.length_c   1.000
_cell.angle_alpha   90.00
_cell.angle_beta   90.00
_cell.angle_gamma   90.00
#
_symmetry.space_group_name_H-M   'P 1'
#
loop_
_entity.id
_entity.type
_entity.pdbx_description
1 polymer ?
#
loop_
_entity_poly.entity_id
_entity_poly.type
_entity_poly.pdbx_seq_one_letter_code
_entity_poly.pdbx_strand_id
1 'polypeptide(L)'
;MKNLFLVFTILLACNQPGKTVVTDSPITPLSIPDTTAQMAPVSEVLTIEQGDISAAEFEKYRSTYKNIFDNNAGSFAAVNGVTTIPLTNGSASFKNNEGTPHDEDRLAYRYLGAIPALSKYLIEGKGYEYRFYLLLDKNSGAQDTINGIPFITPDKKWFVSYAANPNDEPTPTSEVTIYAVAPGAIAKAWQKTFKQLVKEVCWKDNNTAYLKLIPSEEKASAPGYIRLTIANGNTPATAVSPSWYGNYELVLGKGKEEQWQIQLQVTKEGAVFSETGLQVFNQYALSTSQDNGSLSLTFNKALEGGSTILRKEDHFGHLEAAGDHFAFKCPYLDIRTNNNNNNTYQLIKK
;
A
#
# COMPACT_ATOMS: atom_id res chain seq x y z
N MET A 1 -37.46 -36.66 -70.62
CA MET A 1 -36.45 -36.71 -69.53
C MET A 1 -35.50 -35.53 -69.69
N LYS A 2 -35.28 -34.81 -68.57
CA LYS A 2 -34.35 -33.67 -68.35
C LYS A 2 -34.79 -32.31 -68.90
N ASN A 3 -35.57 -31.61 -68.07
CA ASN A 3 -35.67 -30.15 -68.06
C ASN A 3 -34.34 -29.56 -67.59
N LEU A 4 -33.78 -28.65 -68.37
CA LEU A 4 -32.58 -27.88 -68.08
C LEU A 4 -32.99 -26.64 -67.26
N PHE A 5 -32.72 -26.66 -65.95
CA PHE A 5 -32.92 -25.50 -65.09
C PHE A 5 -31.69 -24.58 -65.20
N LEU A 6 -31.91 -23.39 -65.75
CA LEU A 6 -30.98 -22.27 -65.79
C LEU A 6 -31.01 -21.58 -64.41
N VAL A 7 -29.95 -21.68 -63.62
CA VAL A 7 -29.80 -20.90 -62.38
C VAL A 7 -29.07 -19.61 -62.71
N PHE A 8 -29.75 -18.49 -62.50
CA PHE A 8 -29.22 -17.13 -62.61
C PHE A 8 -28.45 -16.79 -61.33
N THR A 9 -27.14 -16.60 -61.44
CA THR A 9 -26.30 -16.12 -60.32
C THR A 9 -26.45 -14.59 -60.22
N ILE A 10 -27.16 -14.10 -59.22
CA ILE A 10 -27.21 -12.67 -58.89
C ILE A 10 -25.96 -12.35 -58.06
N LEU A 11 -24.99 -11.70 -58.69
CA LEU A 11 -23.89 -11.00 -58.02
C LEU A 11 -24.46 -9.73 -57.37
N LEU A 12 -24.73 -9.79 -56.07
CA LEU A 12 -24.96 -8.60 -55.25
C LEU A 12 -23.61 -7.91 -55.01
N ALA A 13 -23.35 -6.90 -55.84
CA ALA A 13 -22.33 -5.90 -55.58
C ALA A 13 -22.79 -5.01 -54.42
N CYS A 14 -22.19 -5.17 -53.23
CA CYS A 14 -22.24 -4.14 -52.21
C CYS A 14 -21.17 -3.08 -52.51
N ASN A 15 -21.62 -1.89 -52.89
CA ASN A 15 -20.85 -0.66 -52.91
C ASN A 15 -20.11 -0.49 -51.57
N GLN A 16 -18.78 -0.39 -51.63
CA GLN A 16 -17.99 0.13 -50.51
C GLN A 16 -18.27 1.64 -50.38
N PRO A 17 -18.73 2.15 -49.24
CA PRO A 17 -18.59 3.57 -48.94
C PRO A 17 -17.09 3.91 -48.89
N GLY A 18 -16.74 5.03 -49.51
CA GLY A 18 -15.37 5.40 -49.84
C GLY A 18 -14.39 5.33 -48.67
N LYS A 19 -13.16 4.93 -49.01
CA LYS A 19 -11.98 5.10 -48.16
C LYS A 19 -11.84 6.57 -47.78
N THR A 20 -12.28 6.94 -46.58
CA THR A 20 -11.68 8.05 -45.86
C THR A 20 -10.29 7.57 -45.47
N VAL A 21 -9.26 8.14 -46.10
CA VAL A 21 -7.88 7.99 -45.62
C VAL A 21 -7.83 8.65 -44.25
N VAL A 22 -7.95 7.84 -43.21
CA VAL A 22 -7.52 8.22 -41.87
C VAL A 22 -6.00 8.18 -41.94
N THR A 23 -5.40 9.36 -42.08
CA THR A 23 -3.98 9.53 -41.78
C THR A 23 -3.75 9.01 -40.37
N ASP A 24 -2.81 8.08 -40.22
CA ASP A 24 -2.31 7.62 -38.92
C ASP A 24 -1.77 8.83 -38.14
N SER A 25 -2.65 9.48 -37.39
CA SER A 25 -2.22 10.26 -36.24
C SER A 25 -1.61 9.24 -35.27
N PRO A 26 -0.38 9.46 -34.79
CA PRO A 26 0.21 8.58 -33.79
C PRO A 26 -0.77 8.45 -32.63
N ILE A 27 -1.17 7.23 -32.32
CA ILE A 27 -1.95 6.93 -31.13
C ILE A 27 -1.02 7.30 -29.98
N THR A 28 -1.19 8.48 -29.42
CA THR A 28 -0.60 8.83 -28.15
C THR A 28 -1.15 7.78 -27.17
N PRO A 29 -0.29 7.01 -26.47
CA PRO A 29 -0.78 6.12 -25.43
C PRO A 29 -1.62 6.97 -24.49
N LEU A 30 -2.86 6.51 -24.21
CA LEU A 30 -3.68 7.15 -23.20
C LEU A 30 -2.82 7.22 -21.94
N SER A 31 -2.49 8.44 -21.54
CA SER A 31 -1.91 8.73 -20.24
C SER A 31 -2.87 8.18 -19.20
N ILE A 32 -2.48 7.10 -18.54
CA ILE A 32 -2.99 6.76 -17.22
C ILE A 32 -2.87 8.07 -16.43
N PRO A 33 -3.96 8.64 -15.88
CA PRO A 33 -3.79 9.74 -14.95
C PRO A 33 -2.88 9.21 -13.86
N ASP A 34 -1.67 9.74 -13.80
CA ASP A 34 -0.65 9.44 -12.80
C ASP A 34 -1.15 10.03 -11.48
N THR A 35 -2.17 9.37 -10.93
CA THR A 35 -2.61 9.56 -9.56
C THR A 35 -1.92 8.48 -8.75
N THR A 36 -0.59 8.46 -8.84
CA THR A 36 0.23 7.91 -7.78
C THR A 36 0.08 8.81 -6.57
N ALA A 37 -1.04 8.63 -5.85
CA ALA A 37 -1.02 8.78 -4.40
C ALA A 37 -0.11 7.67 -3.84
N GLN A 38 1.18 7.79 -4.12
CA GLN A 38 2.21 6.92 -3.57
C GLN A 38 2.31 7.29 -2.09
N MET A 39 1.75 6.40 -1.27
CA MET A 39 1.57 6.57 0.16
C MET A 39 2.89 6.76 0.92
N ALA A 40 2.81 7.60 1.95
CA ALA A 40 3.46 7.43 3.26
C ALA A 40 3.85 6.00 3.71
N PRO A 41 5.11 5.51 3.91
CA PRO A 41 5.31 4.37 4.81
C PRO A 41 4.88 4.84 6.20
N VAL A 42 4.07 4.02 6.87
CA VAL A 42 3.83 4.19 8.31
C VAL A 42 5.08 3.71 9.04
N SER A 43 5.49 4.48 10.02
CA SER A 43 6.88 4.50 10.47
C SER A 43 7.02 4.32 11.96
N GLU A 44 6.24 3.37 12.45
CA GLU A 44 6.69 2.56 13.53
C GLU A 44 6.76 1.16 12.96
N VAL A 45 7.97 0.61 12.80
CA VAL A 45 8.13 -0.84 12.71
C VAL A 45 7.48 -1.37 13.98
N LEU A 46 6.32 -1.99 13.85
CA LEU A 46 5.64 -2.53 15.02
C LEU A 46 6.60 -3.50 15.70
N THR A 47 6.80 -3.31 17.00
CA THR A 47 7.35 -4.36 17.83
C THR A 47 6.32 -5.49 17.88
N ILE A 48 6.65 -6.59 17.21
CA ILE A 48 5.86 -7.82 17.22
C ILE A 48 6.53 -8.82 18.15
N GLU A 49 5.84 -9.16 19.23
CA GLU A 49 6.22 -10.28 20.08
C GLU A 49 5.74 -11.58 19.42
N GLN A 50 6.69 -12.39 18.94
CA GLN A 50 6.41 -13.73 18.44
C GLN A 50 6.50 -14.75 19.57
N GLY A 51 5.58 -15.72 19.62
CA GLY A 51 5.69 -16.88 20.48
C GLY A 51 5.06 -18.12 19.86
N ASP A 52 5.38 -19.29 20.38
CA ASP A 52 4.74 -20.55 20.00
C ASP A 52 3.43 -20.74 20.78
N ILE A 53 2.45 -21.39 20.15
CA ILE A 53 1.18 -21.78 20.77
C ILE A 53 0.87 -23.24 20.48
N SER A 54 -0.06 -23.82 21.24
CA SER A 54 -0.54 -25.18 20.97
C SER A 54 -1.58 -25.22 19.84
N ALA A 55 -1.70 -26.37 19.17
CA ALA A 55 -2.77 -26.61 18.19
C ALA A 55 -4.18 -26.43 18.79
N ALA A 56 -4.36 -26.85 20.06
CA ALA A 56 -5.63 -26.71 20.77
C ALA A 56 -5.98 -25.23 21.04
N GLU A 57 -4.97 -24.44 21.38
CA GLU A 57 -5.14 -22.99 21.55
C GLU A 57 -5.49 -22.31 20.22
N PHE A 58 -4.82 -22.67 19.12
CA PHE A 58 -5.17 -22.17 17.79
C PHE A 58 -6.63 -22.46 17.43
N GLU A 59 -7.08 -23.72 17.58
CA GLU A 59 -8.44 -24.12 17.17
C GLU A 59 -9.53 -23.43 17.99
N LYS A 60 -9.26 -23.13 19.28
CA LYS A 60 -10.19 -22.38 20.14
C LYS A 60 -10.58 -21.02 19.55
N TYR A 61 -9.63 -20.28 18.98
CA TYR A 61 -9.90 -18.95 18.40
C TYR A 61 -10.21 -19.03 16.91
N ARG A 62 -9.62 -19.98 16.18
CA ARG A 62 -9.91 -20.18 14.76
C ARG A 62 -11.38 -20.50 14.51
N SER A 63 -12.00 -21.31 15.37
CA SER A 63 -13.41 -21.70 15.21
C SER A 63 -14.40 -20.55 15.41
N THR A 64 -14.03 -19.54 16.21
CA THR A 64 -14.87 -18.37 16.53
C THR A 64 -14.55 -17.16 15.66
N TYR A 65 -13.32 -17.04 15.16
CA TYR A 65 -12.91 -15.97 14.28
C TYR A 65 -13.69 -15.98 12.96
N LYS A 66 -14.28 -14.85 12.62
CA LYS A 66 -14.94 -14.61 11.34
C LYS A 66 -14.21 -13.47 10.64
N ASN A 67 -13.53 -13.80 9.54
CA ASN A 67 -12.95 -12.76 8.71
C ASN A 67 -14.09 -11.91 8.13
N ILE A 68 -14.00 -10.58 8.30
CA ILE A 68 -15.01 -9.63 7.83
C ILE A 68 -14.92 -9.36 6.32
N PHE A 69 -13.98 -10.00 5.64
CA PHE A 69 -13.94 -10.11 4.19
C PHE A 69 -15.15 -10.91 3.70
N ASP A 70 -16.07 -10.22 3.04
CA ASP A 70 -17.23 -10.80 2.38
C ASP A 70 -16.83 -11.32 1.01
N ASN A 71 -16.52 -12.61 0.95
CA ASN A 71 -16.18 -13.29 -0.29
C ASN A 71 -17.46 -13.55 -1.11
N ASN A 72 -17.72 -12.64 -2.05
CA ASN A 72 -18.76 -12.77 -3.06
C ASN A 72 -18.15 -12.71 -4.46
N ALA A 73 -17.04 -13.43 -4.65
CA ALA A 73 -16.36 -13.57 -5.94
C ALA A 73 -17.36 -13.90 -7.06
N GLY A 74 -17.18 -13.26 -8.21
CA GLY A 74 -18.08 -13.39 -9.37
C GLY A 74 -19.24 -12.39 -9.42
N SER A 75 -19.47 -11.59 -8.38
CA SER A 75 -20.46 -10.49 -8.42
C SER A 75 -20.18 -9.47 -9.52
N PHE A 76 -18.90 -9.29 -9.88
CA PHE A 76 -18.45 -8.44 -10.98
C PHE A 76 -17.55 -9.25 -11.92
N ALA A 77 -18.17 -10.02 -12.81
CA ALA A 77 -17.46 -10.78 -13.84
C ALA A 77 -16.98 -9.86 -14.99
N ALA A 78 -15.88 -10.24 -15.64
CA ALA A 78 -15.39 -9.54 -16.81
C ALA A 78 -16.37 -9.68 -17.98
N VAL A 79 -16.72 -8.56 -18.62
CA VAL A 79 -17.50 -8.52 -19.86
C VAL A 79 -16.61 -7.95 -20.95
N ASN A 80 -16.44 -8.68 -22.06
CA ASN A 80 -15.52 -8.31 -23.15
C ASN A 80 -14.10 -7.97 -22.66
N GLY A 81 -13.59 -8.76 -21.70
CA GLY A 81 -12.25 -8.57 -21.13
C GLY A 81 -12.14 -7.38 -20.17
N VAL A 82 -13.24 -6.78 -19.71
CA VAL A 82 -13.21 -5.67 -18.74
C VAL A 82 -14.05 -6.02 -17.51
N THR A 83 -13.42 -6.01 -16.34
CA THR A 83 -14.11 -6.08 -15.04
C THR A 83 -14.44 -4.67 -14.60
N THR A 84 -15.73 -4.33 -14.48
CA THR A 84 -16.18 -3.01 -14.01
C THR A 84 -16.78 -3.12 -12.62
N ILE A 85 -16.24 -2.33 -11.69
CA ILE A 85 -16.63 -2.33 -10.27
C ILE A 85 -17.28 -0.99 -9.95
N PRO A 86 -18.50 -0.96 -9.39
CA PRO A 86 -19.18 0.28 -9.05
C PRO A 86 -18.49 1.00 -7.90
N LEU A 87 -18.42 2.33 -7.97
CA LEU A 87 -17.98 3.22 -6.90
C LEU A 87 -19.16 4.09 -6.45
N THR A 88 -19.01 4.80 -5.33
CA THR A 88 -20.01 5.79 -4.87
C THR A 88 -20.27 6.83 -5.95
N ASN A 89 -19.21 7.27 -6.65
CA ASN A 89 -19.26 8.24 -7.73
C ASN A 89 -18.63 7.66 -9.01
N GLY A 90 -19.37 6.80 -9.72
CA GLY A 90 -18.94 6.22 -11.00
C GLY A 90 -18.53 4.75 -10.88
N SER A 91 -17.45 4.37 -11.57
CA SER A 91 -16.96 2.99 -11.59
C SER A 91 -15.47 2.93 -11.88
N ALA A 92 -14.80 1.90 -11.35
CA ALA A 92 -13.44 1.53 -11.75
C ALA A 92 -13.51 0.42 -12.80
N SER A 93 -12.67 0.49 -13.84
CA SER A 93 -12.59 -0.52 -14.89
C SER A 93 -11.19 -1.14 -14.92
N PHE A 94 -11.14 -2.46 -14.88
CA PHE A 94 -9.92 -3.25 -14.96
C PHE A 94 -9.95 -4.05 -16.26
N LYS A 95 -9.04 -3.71 -17.19
CA LYS A 95 -8.96 -4.36 -18.50
C LYS A 95 -8.00 -5.54 -18.43
N ASN A 96 -8.48 -6.71 -18.80
CA ASN A 96 -7.66 -7.91 -18.94
C ASN A 96 -6.84 -7.82 -20.22
N ASN A 97 -5.59 -8.25 -20.12
CA ASN A 97 -4.79 -8.68 -21.25
C ASN A 97 -4.67 -10.20 -21.19
N GLU A 98 -5.40 -10.91 -22.04
CA GLU A 98 -5.34 -12.39 -22.06
C GLU A 98 -4.03 -12.90 -22.68
N GLY A 99 -3.33 -12.07 -23.47
CA GLY A 99 -2.06 -12.39 -24.11
C GLY A 99 -2.09 -13.70 -24.92
N THR A 100 -0.92 -14.27 -25.17
CA THR A 100 -0.76 -15.69 -25.57
C THR A 100 -0.30 -16.53 -24.37
N PRO A 101 -0.33 -17.88 -24.42
CA PRO A 101 0.29 -18.69 -23.37
C PRO A 101 1.76 -18.29 -23.15
N HIS A 102 2.19 -18.16 -21.89
CA HIS A 102 3.53 -17.71 -21.49
C HIS A 102 3.88 -16.25 -21.83
N ASP A 103 2.88 -15.43 -22.17
CA ASP A 103 3.06 -14.00 -22.37
C ASP A 103 3.27 -13.28 -21.02
N GLU A 104 4.43 -12.63 -20.87
CA GLU A 104 4.79 -11.86 -19.67
C GLU A 104 3.86 -10.64 -19.47
N ASP A 105 3.25 -10.14 -20.55
CA ASP A 105 2.31 -9.02 -20.52
C ASP A 105 0.88 -9.47 -20.16
N ARG A 106 0.63 -10.78 -20.03
CA ARG A 106 -0.67 -11.31 -19.64
C ARG A 106 -1.03 -10.80 -18.25
N LEU A 107 -2.24 -10.25 -18.11
CA LEU A 107 -2.77 -9.79 -16.83
C LEU A 107 -4.30 -9.92 -16.81
N ALA A 108 -4.82 -10.73 -15.90
CA ALA A 108 -6.25 -10.88 -15.69
C ALA A 108 -6.64 -10.35 -14.30
N TYR A 109 -7.70 -9.56 -14.25
CA TYR A 109 -8.26 -9.03 -13.01
C TYR A 109 -9.53 -9.78 -12.61
N ARG A 110 -9.62 -10.14 -11.33
CA ARG A 110 -10.78 -10.81 -10.77
C ARG A 110 -11.21 -10.15 -9.47
N TYR A 111 -12.46 -9.73 -9.42
CA TYR A 111 -13.09 -9.32 -8.17
C TYR A 111 -13.23 -10.52 -7.21
N LEU A 112 -12.73 -10.38 -5.99
CA LEU A 112 -12.79 -11.42 -4.97
C LEU A 112 -13.86 -11.17 -3.90
N GLY A 113 -14.12 -9.90 -3.57
CA GLY A 113 -15.08 -9.61 -2.51
C GLY A 113 -15.04 -8.18 -2.00
N ALA A 114 -15.81 -7.92 -0.97
CA ALA A 114 -15.86 -6.63 -0.30
C ALA A 114 -15.31 -6.71 1.13
N ILE A 115 -14.82 -5.59 1.63
CA ILE A 115 -14.48 -5.39 3.03
C ILE A 115 -15.34 -4.23 3.52
N PRO A 116 -16.59 -4.48 3.93
CA PRO A 116 -17.54 -3.41 4.27
C PRO A 116 -17.01 -2.48 5.35
N ALA A 117 -16.32 -3.04 6.35
CA ALA A 117 -15.73 -2.29 7.45
C ALA A 117 -14.71 -1.23 7.03
N LEU A 118 -14.06 -1.41 5.88
CA LEU A 118 -13.04 -0.48 5.35
C LEU A 118 -13.57 0.35 4.18
N SER A 119 -14.81 0.11 3.75
CA SER A 119 -15.33 0.65 2.49
C SER A 119 -14.41 0.36 1.30
N LYS A 120 -13.86 -0.85 1.21
CA LYS A 120 -12.98 -1.28 0.11
C LYS A 120 -13.49 -2.55 -0.58
N TYR A 121 -13.11 -2.74 -1.83
CA TYR A 121 -13.20 -4.00 -2.57
C TYR A 121 -11.84 -4.68 -2.64
N LEU A 122 -11.82 -6.01 -2.71
CA LEU A 122 -10.61 -6.79 -2.97
C LEU A 122 -10.61 -7.29 -4.41
N ILE A 123 -9.55 -6.96 -5.14
CA ILE A 123 -9.32 -7.39 -6.51
C ILE A 123 -8.02 -8.20 -6.54
N GLU A 124 -8.03 -9.31 -7.24
CA GLU A 124 -6.83 -10.05 -7.60
C GLU A 124 -6.39 -9.65 -9.00
N GLY A 125 -5.10 -9.34 -9.16
CA GLY A 125 -4.41 -9.32 -10.44
C GLY A 125 -3.58 -10.58 -10.59
N LYS A 126 -3.73 -11.29 -11.70
CA LYS A 126 -2.99 -12.51 -12.01
C LYS A 126 -2.26 -12.36 -13.34
N GLY A 127 -0.93 -12.36 -13.29
CA GLY A 127 -0.07 -12.49 -14.46
C GLY A 127 0.28 -13.93 -14.77
N TYR A 128 1.19 -14.13 -15.73
CA TYR A 128 1.67 -15.46 -16.10
C TYR A 128 2.38 -16.18 -14.94
N GLU A 129 3.32 -15.51 -14.26
CA GLU A 129 4.11 -16.08 -13.15
C GLU A 129 3.92 -15.37 -11.80
N TYR A 130 3.09 -14.33 -11.77
CA TYR A 130 2.89 -13.53 -10.57
C TYR A 130 1.42 -13.28 -10.28
N ARG A 131 1.17 -12.87 -9.04
CA ARG A 131 -0.14 -12.50 -8.52
C ARG A 131 0.06 -11.32 -7.58
N PHE A 132 -0.89 -10.41 -7.58
CA PHE A 132 -0.98 -9.33 -6.59
C PHE A 132 -2.43 -9.09 -6.21
N TYR A 133 -2.64 -8.37 -5.12
CA TYR A 133 -3.97 -8.00 -4.64
C TYR A 133 -4.06 -6.50 -4.49
N LEU A 134 -5.21 -5.95 -4.87
CA LEU A 134 -5.54 -4.54 -4.75
C LEU A 134 -6.72 -4.36 -3.81
N LEU A 135 -6.63 -3.36 -2.95
CA LEU A 135 -7.76 -2.82 -2.23
C LEU A 135 -8.22 -1.54 -2.93
N LEU A 136 -9.42 -1.58 -3.48
CA LEU A 136 -10.04 -0.45 -4.17
C LEU A 136 -10.99 0.28 -3.21
N ASP A 137 -10.73 1.54 -2.91
CA ASP A 137 -11.62 2.39 -2.13
C ASP A 137 -12.94 2.63 -2.87
N LYS A 138 -14.07 2.36 -2.20
CA LYS A 138 -15.42 2.47 -2.79
C LYS A 138 -15.80 3.91 -3.14
N ASN A 139 -15.22 4.89 -2.47
CA ASN A 139 -15.60 6.29 -2.63
C ASN A 139 -14.71 6.99 -3.65
N SER A 140 -13.39 6.86 -3.49
CA SER A 140 -12.41 7.58 -4.30
C SER A 140 -11.92 6.79 -5.51
N GLY A 141 -12.05 5.47 -5.50
CA GLY A 141 -11.40 4.60 -6.49
C GLY A 141 -9.88 4.47 -6.32
N ALA A 142 -9.31 5.00 -5.22
CA ALA A 142 -7.90 4.82 -4.90
C ALA A 142 -7.57 3.34 -4.68
N GLN A 143 -6.35 2.93 -5.07
CA GLN A 143 -5.91 1.54 -5.05
C GLN A 143 -4.69 1.38 -4.15
N ASP A 144 -4.76 0.44 -3.22
CA ASP A 144 -3.64 0.03 -2.37
C ASP A 144 -3.23 -1.40 -2.71
N THR A 145 -1.94 -1.66 -2.93
CA THR A 145 -1.44 -3.02 -3.17
C THR A 145 -1.14 -3.72 -1.86
N ILE A 146 -1.65 -4.96 -1.71
CA ILE A 146 -1.36 -5.84 -0.58
C ILE A 146 -0.88 -7.20 -1.06
N ASN A 147 -0.20 -7.95 -0.20
CA ASN A 147 0.43 -9.23 -0.58
C ASN A 147 -0.50 -10.45 -0.46
N GLY A 148 -1.74 -10.30 -0.01
CA GLY A 148 -2.66 -11.44 0.12
C GLY A 148 -4.08 -11.05 0.49
N ILE A 149 -4.92 -12.05 0.72
CA ILE A 149 -6.26 -11.83 1.31
C ILE A 149 -6.08 -11.27 2.73
N PRO A 150 -6.76 -10.17 3.10
CA PRO A 150 -6.63 -9.58 4.41
C PRO A 150 -7.48 -10.33 5.45
N PHE A 151 -6.87 -10.60 6.60
CA PHE A 151 -7.50 -11.13 7.82
C PHE A 151 -7.52 -10.02 8.85
N ILE A 152 -8.67 -9.40 9.06
CA ILE A 152 -8.81 -8.13 9.79
C ILE A 152 -9.12 -8.38 11.27
N THR A 153 -8.61 -7.51 12.15
CA THR A 153 -8.92 -7.51 13.59
C THR A 153 -10.38 -7.17 13.87
N PRO A 154 -10.93 -7.58 15.04
CA PRO A 154 -12.29 -7.20 15.42
C PRO A 154 -12.53 -5.68 15.49
N ASP A 155 -11.56 -4.91 15.97
CA ASP A 155 -11.60 -3.44 16.01
C ASP A 155 -11.26 -2.75 14.68
N LYS A 156 -10.88 -3.53 13.66
CA LYS A 156 -10.58 -3.11 12.29
C LYS A 156 -9.36 -2.19 12.17
N LYS A 157 -8.53 -2.11 13.20
CA LYS A 157 -7.31 -1.29 13.20
C LYS A 157 -6.15 -1.93 12.48
N TRP A 158 -6.17 -3.26 12.34
CA TRP A 158 -5.10 -4.01 11.70
C TRP A 158 -5.64 -5.10 10.79
N PHE A 159 -4.81 -5.54 9.87
CA PHE A 159 -4.99 -6.84 9.25
C PHE A 159 -3.66 -7.52 8.96
N VAL A 160 -3.69 -8.85 8.95
CA VAL A 160 -2.62 -9.69 8.43
C VAL A 160 -2.97 -10.08 7.00
N SER A 161 -2.01 -10.03 6.09
CA SER A 161 -2.06 -10.79 4.85
C SER A 161 -0.74 -11.51 4.61
N TYR A 162 -0.74 -12.51 3.75
CA TYR A 162 0.45 -13.27 3.45
C TYR A 162 0.50 -13.71 1.99
N ALA A 163 1.71 -13.77 1.45
CA ALA A 163 2.04 -14.32 0.15
C ALA A 163 2.89 -15.59 0.33
N ALA A 164 2.49 -16.69 -0.30
CA ALA A 164 3.35 -17.87 -0.41
C ALA A 164 4.28 -17.70 -1.62
N ASN A 165 5.57 -17.97 -1.42
CA ASN A 165 6.53 -18.11 -2.50
C ASN A 165 6.98 -19.59 -2.57
N PRO A 166 6.26 -20.43 -3.32
CA PRO A 166 6.56 -21.87 -3.39
C PRO A 166 7.83 -22.18 -4.17
N ASN A 167 8.34 -21.23 -4.96
CA ASN A 167 9.50 -21.42 -5.83
C ASN A 167 10.79 -20.87 -5.21
N ASP A 168 10.76 -20.38 -3.96
CA ASP A 168 11.97 -19.96 -3.27
C ASP A 168 12.87 -21.17 -2.97
N GLU A 169 14.12 -21.09 -3.44
CA GLU A 169 15.15 -22.08 -3.19
C GLU A 169 15.95 -21.70 -1.91
N PRO A 170 16.28 -22.66 -1.02
CA PRO A 170 16.10 -24.11 -1.14
C PRO A 170 14.74 -24.62 -0.62
N THR A 171 13.87 -23.76 -0.08
CA THR A 171 12.58 -24.18 0.48
C THR A 171 11.52 -23.08 0.33
N PRO A 172 10.26 -23.44 -0.04
CA PRO A 172 9.12 -22.55 -0.02
C PRO A 172 9.05 -21.61 1.19
N THR A 173 8.75 -20.34 0.95
CA THR A 173 8.61 -19.33 2.00
C THR A 173 7.21 -18.75 2.03
N SER A 174 6.87 -18.07 3.12
CA SER A 174 5.71 -17.19 3.17
C SER A 174 6.10 -15.84 3.75
N GLU A 175 5.82 -14.79 3.00
CA GLU A 175 5.90 -13.42 3.49
C GLU A 175 4.60 -13.08 4.21
N VAL A 176 4.69 -12.75 5.49
CA VAL A 176 3.56 -12.27 6.30
C VAL A 176 3.73 -10.79 6.52
N THR A 177 2.65 -10.03 6.33
CA THR A 177 2.64 -8.59 6.52
C THR A 177 1.45 -8.18 7.39
N ILE A 178 1.72 -7.33 8.38
CA ILE A 178 0.71 -6.65 9.17
C ILE A 178 0.58 -5.23 8.63
N TYR A 179 -0.67 -4.82 8.40
CA TYR A 179 -1.00 -3.48 7.94
C TYR A 179 -1.81 -2.74 9.00
N ALA A 180 -1.47 -1.48 9.21
CA ALA A 180 -2.30 -0.50 9.90
C ALA A 180 -3.45 -0.06 8.99
N VAL A 181 -4.61 0.14 9.60
CA VAL A 181 -5.79 0.67 8.93
C VAL A 181 -6.14 2.03 9.53
N ALA A 182 -6.25 3.03 8.66
CA ALA A 182 -6.77 4.35 8.97
C ALA A 182 -7.95 4.69 8.04
N PRO A 183 -8.77 5.71 8.35
CA PRO A 183 -9.84 6.13 7.47
C PRO A 183 -9.31 6.45 6.05
N GLY A 184 -9.75 5.65 5.07
CA GLY A 184 -9.35 5.79 3.65
C GLY A 184 -7.96 5.25 3.31
N ALA A 185 -7.13 4.91 4.29
CA ALA A 185 -5.71 4.60 4.08
C ALA A 185 -5.29 3.30 4.76
N ILE A 186 -4.31 2.62 4.16
CA ILE A 186 -3.73 1.37 4.67
C ILE A 186 -2.22 1.47 4.55
N ALA A 187 -1.49 1.07 5.59
CA ALA A 187 -0.05 1.14 5.55
C ALA A 187 0.60 -0.12 6.10
N LYS A 188 1.65 -0.57 5.43
CA LYS A 188 2.49 -1.67 5.91
C LYS A 188 3.15 -1.26 7.22
N ALA A 189 2.93 -2.02 8.28
CA ALA A 189 3.42 -1.72 9.62
C ALA A 189 4.46 -2.73 10.13
N TRP A 190 4.41 -3.96 9.61
CA TRP A 190 5.42 -4.99 9.87
C TRP A 190 5.43 -6.04 8.77
N GLN A 191 6.60 -6.64 8.52
CA GLN A 191 6.74 -7.73 7.56
C GLN A 191 7.80 -8.72 8.02
N LYS A 192 7.56 -10.02 7.79
CA LYS A 192 8.55 -11.07 8.00
C LYS A 192 8.34 -12.24 7.04
N THR A 193 9.45 -12.80 6.58
CA THR A 193 9.45 -14.04 5.79
C THR A 193 9.66 -15.25 6.70
N PHE A 194 8.79 -16.24 6.57
CA PHE A 194 8.87 -17.54 7.24
C PHE A 194 9.35 -18.60 6.25
N LYS A 195 10.20 -19.53 6.71
CA LYS A 195 10.65 -20.71 5.93
C LYS A 195 9.60 -21.85 5.89
N GLN A 196 8.37 -21.52 6.27
CA GLN A 196 7.23 -22.43 6.33
C GLN A 196 6.08 -21.73 5.61
N LEU A 197 5.16 -22.52 5.05
CA LEU A 197 4.00 -21.96 4.38
C LEU A 197 2.93 -21.60 5.40
N VAL A 198 2.39 -20.38 5.30
CA VAL A 198 1.21 -20.00 6.09
C VAL A 198 -0.02 -20.67 5.50
N LYS A 199 -0.69 -21.48 6.31
CA LYS A 199 -1.88 -22.22 5.89
C LYS A 199 -3.17 -21.53 6.29
N GLU A 200 -3.24 -21.05 7.53
CA GLU A 200 -4.43 -20.40 8.11
C GLU A 200 -4.01 -19.28 9.06
N VAL A 201 -4.86 -18.26 9.15
CA VAL A 201 -4.72 -17.11 10.05
C VAL A 201 -6.04 -16.89 10.77
N CYS A 202 -5.98 -16.60 12.07
CA CYS A 202 -7.10 -16.07 12.83
C CYS A 202 -6.62 -15.04 13.86
N TRP A 203 -7.50 -14.15 14.29
CA TRP A 203 -7.20 -13.23 15.39
C TRP A 203 -7.79 -13.76 16.69
N LYS A 204 -6.97 -13.76 17.75
CA LYS A 204 -7.41 -14.04 19.12
C LYS A 204 -8.14 -12.84 19.73
N ASP A 205 -7.61 -11.65 19.49
CA ASP A 205 -8.11 -10.35 19.97
C ASP A 205 -7.67 -9.24 18.99
N ASN A 206 -7.75 -7.98 19.42
CA ASN A 206 -7.40 -6.82 18.58
C ASN A 206 -5.91 -6.68 18.27
N ASN A 207 -5.04 -7.42 18.97
CA ASN A 207 -3.59 -7.24 18.91
C ASN A 207 -2.82 -8.53 18.64
N THR A 208 -3.47 -9.69 18.71
CA THR A 208 -2.82 -10.99 18.61
C THR A 208 -3.35 -11.80 17.44
N ALA A 209 -2.51 -12.02 16.43
CA ALA A 209 -2.79 -12.91 15.30
C ALA A 209 -2.15 -14.28 15.53
N TYR A 210 -2.89 -15.35 15.23
CA TYR A 210 -2.44 -16.73 15.28
C TYR A 210 -2.28 -17.28 13.87
N LEU A 211 -1.12 -17.88 13.61
CA LEU A 211 -0.77 -18.45 12.30
C LEU A 211 -0.52 -19.94 12.44
N LYS A 212 -1.11 -20.72 11.54
CA LYS A 212 -0.79 -22.13 11.33
C LYS A 212 0.22 -22.23 10.19
N LEU A 213 1.40 -22.76 10.50
CA LEU A 213 2.51 -22.93 9.59
C LEU A 213 2.66 -24.41 9.22
N ILE A 214 2.75 -24.71 7.93
CA ILE A 214 3.04 -26.06 7.44
C ILE A 214 4.46 -26.12 6.90
N PRO A 215 5.17 -27.26 7.08
CA PRO A 215 6.47 -27.46 6.47
C PRO A 215 6.41 -27.32 4.94
N SER A 216 7.53 -26.92 4.36
CA SER A 216 7.71 -26.77 2.91
C SER A 216 7.85 -28.09 2.17
N GLU A 217 8.28 -29.17 2.84
CA GLU A 217 8.46 -30.50 2.26
C GLU A 217 7.42 -31.51 2.75
N GLU A 218 6.97 -32.37 1.83
CA GLU A 218 5.92 -33.39 2.03
C GLU A 218 6.28 -34.49 3.05
N LYS A 219 7.57 -34.61 3.43
CA LYS A 219 8.04 -35.57 4.44
C LYS A 219 8.10 -35.02 5.87
N ALA A 220 7.74 -33.76 6.12
CA ALA A 220 8.14 -33.07 7.33
C ALA A 220 7.03 -32.93 8.38
N SER A 221 7.44 -33.05 9.64
CA SER A 221 6.97 -32.45 10.90
C SER A 221 5.49 -32.06 11.07
N ALA A 222 4.96 -32.25 12.27
CA ALA A 222 3.68 -31.66 12.66
C ALA A 222 3.64 -30.14 12.38
N PRO A 223 2.47 -29.57 12.01
CA PRO A 223 2.34 -28.14 11.77
C PRO A 223 2.80 -27.32 12.98
N GLY A 224 3.48 -26.21 12.70
CA GLY A 224 3.82 -25.21 13.70
C GLY A 224 2.65 -24.25 13.93
N TYR A 225 2.52 -23.74 15.14
CA TYR A 225 1.53 -22.72 15.47
C TYR A 225 2.22 -21.59 16.22
N ILE A 226 2.07 -20.37 15.71
CA ILE A 226 2.68 -19.20 16.32
C ILE A 226 1.64 -18.13 16.60
N ARG A 227 1.92 -17.29 17.57
CA ARG A 227 1.28 -16.01 17.80
C ARG A 227 2.19 -14.87 17.38
N LEU A 228 1.59 -13.82 16.85
CA LEU A 228 2.20 -12.51 16.60
C LEU A 228 1.38 -11.49 17.39
N THR A 229 1.97 -10.92 18.44
CA THR A 229 1.33 -9.91 19.28
C THR A 229 1.89 -8.53 18.99
N ILE A 230 1.03 -7.59 18.65
CA ILE A 230 1.37 -6.18 18.52
C ILE A 230 1.53 -5.61 19.94
N ALA A 231 2.77 -5.27 20.33
CA ALA A 231 3.07 -4.81 21.69
C ALA A 231 2.31 -3.52 22.04
N ASN A 232 1.88 -3.39 23.30
CA ASN A 232 0.96 -2.35 23.79
C ASN A 232 1.48 -0.89 23.78
N GLY A 233 2.60 -0.60 23.11
CA GLY A 233 3.02 0.77 22.76
C GLY A 233 2.60 1.21 21.36
N ASN A 234 2.19 0.28 20.49
CA ASN A 234 2.07 0.52 19.06
C ASN A 234 0.62 0.32 18.59
N THR A 235 -0.32 1.07 19.19
CA THR A 235 -1.66 1.26 18.59
C THR A 235 -1.45 2.00 17.26
N PRO A 236 -2.19 1.73 16.16
CA PRO A 236 -1.92 2.44 14.91
C PRO A 236 -2.06 3.92 15.22
N ALA A 237 -1.04 4.69 14.82
CA ALA A 237 -0.91 6.12 15.08
C ALA A 237 -2.30 6.76 15.12
N THR A 238 -2.70 7.17 16.32
CA THR A 238 -3.94 7.93 16.50
C THR A 238 -3.88 9.07 15.48
N ALA A 239 -4.96 9.25 14.70
CA ALA A 239 -5.04 10.32 13.72
C ALA A 239 -4.46 11.60 14.33
N VAL A 240 -3.42 12.15 13.69
CA VAL A 240 -2.70 13.31 14.20
C VAL A 240 -3.70 14.40 14.52
N SER A 241 -3.68 14.87 15.77
CA SER A 241 -4.62 15.91 16.22
C SER A 241 -4.51 17.15 15.32
N PRO A 242 -5.64 17.77 14.92
CA PRO A 242 -5.64 19.01 14.15
C PRO A 242 -4.83 20.16 14.77
N SER A 243 -4.54 20.10 16.08
CA SER A 243 -3.62 21.02 16.76
C SER A 243 -2.22 21.04 16.15
N TRP A 244 -1.80 19.98 15.47
CA TRP A 244 -0.51 19.88 14.78
C TRP A 244 -0.55 20.32 13.32
N TYR A 245 -1.72 20.55 12.72
CA TYR A 245 -1.78 20.95 11.32
C TYR A 245 -1.33 22.41 11.16
N GLY A 246 -0.54 22.68 10.12
CA GLY A 246 -0.06 24.02 9.82
C GLY A 246 1.33 24.02 9.21
N ASN A 247 1.83 25.23 8.99
CA ASN A 247 3.15 25.46 8.45
C ASN A 247 4.10 25.85 9.57
N TYR A 248 5.24 25.19 9.63
CA TYR A 248 6.27 25.40 10.62
C TYR A 248 7.54 25.87 9.92
N GLU A 249 8.16 26.91 10.44
CA GLU A 249 9.31 27.54 9.78
C GLU A 249 10.50 27.65 10.72
N LEU A 250 11.69 27.48 10.15
CA LEU A 250 12.98 27.68 10.78
C LEU A 250 13.95 28.27 9.76
N VAL A 251 14.81 29.17 10.23
CA VAL A 251 15.91 29.72 9.44
C VAL A 251 17.22 29.29 10.08
N LEU A 252 18.12 28.71 9.28
CA LEU A 252 19.46 28.30 9.68
C LEU A 252 20.52 29.14 8.93
N GLY A 253 21.72 29.27 9.51
CA GLY A 253 22.86 29.97 8.91
C GLY A 253 23.10 31.39 9.43
N LYS A 254 24.29 31.95 9.14
CA LYS A 254 24.67 33.33 9.51
C LYS A 254 24.90 34.15 8.24
N GLY A 255 24.09 35.19 8.03
CA GLY A 255 24.21 36.08 6.87
C GLY A 255 23.42 35.60 5.65
N LYS A 256 23.25 36.49 4.66
CA LYS A 256 22.32 36.28 3.54
C LYS A 256 22.74 35.19 2.55
N GLU A 257 24.04 34.90 2.45
CA GLU A 257 24.60 33.96 1.47
C GLU A 257 24.66 32.51 1.99
N GLU A 258 24.60 32.31 3.31
CA GLU A 258 24.64 31.00 3.97
C GLU A 258 23.30 30.64 4.63
N GLN A 259 22.23 31.40 4.32
CA GLN A 259 20.93 31.21 4.94
C GLN A 259 20.17 30.05 4.28
N TRP A 260 19.65 29.15 5.11
CA TRP A 260 18.74 28.09 4.69
C TRP A 260 17.38 28.29 5.32
N GLN A 261 16.34 28.15 4.51
CA GLN A 261 14.94 28.19 4.93
C GLN A 261 14.42 26.77 5.00
N ILE A 262 13.95 26.40 6.18
CA ILE A 262 13.32 25.12 6.47
C ILE A 262 11.84 25.36 6.67
N GLN A 263 11.02 24.61 5.93
CA GLN A 263 9.57 24.58 6.11
C GLN A 263 9.12 23.14 6.35
N LEU A 264 8.23 22.95 7.31
CA LEU A 264 7.53 21.70 7.54
C LEU A 264 6.03 21.99 7.49
N GLN A 265 5.34 21.42 6.52
CA GLN A 265 3.90 21.50 6.39
C GLN A 265 3.30 20.21 6.93
N VAL A 266 2.44 20.29 7.95
CA VAL A 266 1.74 19.13 8.53
C VAL A 266 0.26 19.20 8.17
N THR A 267 -0.27 18.09 7.64
CA THR A 267 -1.68 17.92 7.26
C THR A 267 -2.27 16.66 7.88
N LYS A 268 -3.54 16.36 7.59
CA LYS A 268 -4.17 15.11 8.04
C LYS A 268 -3.59 13.87 7.36
N GLU A 269 -2.96 14.03 6.20
CA GLU A 269 -2.41 12.96 5.37
C GLU A 269 -0.92 12.67 5.63
N GLY A 270 -0.22 13.54 6.37
CA GLY A 270 1.21 13.40 6.65
C GLY A 270 1.88 14.76 6.78
N ALA A 271 3.14 14.85 6.36
CA ALA A 271 3.86 16.11 6.32
C ALA A 271 4.78 16.23 5.09
N VAL A 272 5.11 17.47 4.73
CA VAL A 272 6.11 17.78 3.70
C VAL A 272 7.18 18.64 4.33
N PHE A 273 8.42 18.19 4.26
CA PHE A 273 9.59 18.97 4.63
C PHE A 273 10.21 19.58 3.38
N SER A 274 10.55 20.87 3.45
CA SER A 274 11.23 21.61 2.40
C SER A 274 12.45 22.33 2.95
N GLU A 275 13.55 22.25 2.22
CA GLU A 275 14.78 22.98 2.49
C GLU A 275 15.16 23.78 1.26
N THR A 276 15.32 25.09 1.42
CA THR A 276 15.75 26.00 0.37
C THR A 276 16.96 26.81 0.81
N GLY A 277 17.99 26.86 -0.03
CA GLY A 277 19.21 27.62 0.20
C GLY A 277 19.95 27.90 -1.11
N LEU A 278 21.13 28.53 -1.03
CA LEU A 278 21.97 28.74 -2.21
C LEU A 278 22.35 27.39 -2.84
N GLN A 279 21.88 27.14 -4.07
CA GLN A 279 22.05 25.87 -4.81
C GLN A 279 21.47 24.63 -4.12
N VAL A 280 20.57 24.82 -3.16
CA VAL A 280 19.91 23.73 -2.44
C VAL A 280 18.40 23.88 -2.57
N PHE A 281 17.77 22.84 -3.10
CA PHE A 281 16.34 22.65 -3.02
C PHE A 281 16.05 21.17 -2.80
N ASN A 282 15.52 20.83 -1.62
CA ASN A 282 15.09 19.47 -1.31
C ASN A 282 13.68 19.49 -0.76
N GLN A 283 12.87 18.53 -1.19
CA GLN A 283 11.56 18.27 -0.62
C GLN A 283 11.38 16.81 -0.31
N TYR A 284 10.87 16.51 0.88
CA TYR A 284 10.63 15.16 1.35
C TYR A 284 9.19 15.02 1.81
N ALA A 285 8.51 13.99 1.32
CA ALA A 285 7.27 13.54 1.92
C ALA A 285 7.61 12.78 3.21
N LEU A 286 6.84 13.05 4.26
CA LEU A 286 6.99 12.45 5.56
C LEU A 286 5.67 11.82 6.01
N SER A 287 5.75 10.69 6.70
CA SER A 287 4.64 10.19 7.50
C SER A 287 4.69 10.80 8.89
N THR A 288 3.53 10.84 9.54
CA THR A 288 3.34 11.44 10.86
C THR A 288 2.66 10.44 11.80
N SER A 289 3.20 10.26 13.00
CA SER A 289 2.50 9.61 14.12
C SER A 289 2.48 10.53 15.34
N GLN A 290 1.48 10.39 16.20
CA GLN A 290 1.39 11.14 17.45
C GLN A 290 1.43 10.18 18.63
N ASP A 291 2.35 10.43 19.56
CA ASP A 291 2.43 9.76 20.85
C ASP A 291 2.74 10.78 21.96
N ASN A 292 2.09 10.64 23.12
CA ASN A 292 2.42 11.37 24.35
C ASN A 292 2.62 12.90 24.19
N GLY A 293 1.85 13.57 23.33
CA GLY A 293 1.95 15.01 23.11
C GLY A 293 3.11 15.45 22.22
N SER A 294 3.73 14.52 21.50
CA SER A 294 4.77 14.74 20.49
C SER A 294 4.30 14.23 19.12
N LEU A 295 4.81 14.84 18.05
CA LEU A 295 4.58 14.44 16.66
C LEU A 295 5.87 13.83 16.09
N SER A 296 5.86 12.54 15.85
CA SER A 296 6.95 11.81 15.20
C SER A 296 6.84 11.96 13.68
N LEU A 297 7.99 12.19 13.04
CA LEU A 297 8.15 12.31 11.60
C LEU A 297 9.09 11.24 11.07
N THR A 298 8.67 10.58 10.00
CA THR A 298 9.53 9.67 9.26
C THR A 298 9.58 10.01 7.79
N PHE A 299 10.78 9.92 7.25
CA PHE A 299 11.03 9.99 5.83
C PHE A 299 10.24 8.93 5.06
N ASN A 300 9.46 9.37 4.08
CA ASN A 300 8.86 8.50 3.08
C ASN A 300 9.77 8.38 1.85
N LYS A 301 9.83 9.49 1.12
CA LYS A 301 10.40 9.58 -0.21
C LYS A 301 10.82 11.01 -0.48
N ALA A 302 11.79 11.17 -1.37
CA ALA A 302 12.09 12.45 -1.96
C ALA A 302 11.00 12.83 -2.98
N LEU A 303 10.50 14.06 -2.85
CA LEU A 303 9.64 14.71 -3.84
C LEU A 303 10.50 15.49 -4.83
N GLU A 304 11.52 16.17 -4.33
CA GLU A 304 12.46 16.92 -5.15
C GLU A 304 13.85 16.93 -4.51
N GLY A 305 14.89 16.97 -5.34
CA GLY A 305 16.28 16.84 -4.90
C GLY A 305 16.63 15.40 -4.50
N GLY A 306 17.75 15.23 -3.79
CA GLY A 306 18.21 13.93 -3.36
C GLY A 306 19.35 14.01 -2.35
N SER A 307 19.19 13.32 -1.22
CA SER A 307 20.24 13.20 -0.21
C SER A 307 20.62 11.74 -0.01
N THR A 308 21.91 11.43 -0.06
CA THR A 308 22.47 10.12 0.29
C THR A 308 22.40 9.85 1.79
N ILE A 309 22.20 10.89 2.61
CA ILE A 309 22.17 10.83 4.08
C ILE A 309 20.89 10.12 4.56
N LEU A 310 19.76 10.35 3.91
CA LEU A 310 18.44 9.81 4.30
C LEU A 310 18.21 8.35 3.89
N ARG A 311 19.12 7.73 3.13
CA ARG A 311 18.96 6.34 2.66
C ARG A 311 19.26 5.27 3.73
N LYS A 312 19.48 5.67 4.99
CA LYS A 312 19.87 4.78 6.09
C LYS A 312 19.08 4.95 7.38
N GLU A 313 18.26 6.00 7.50
CA GLU A 313 17.55 6.32 8.74
C GLU A 313 16.07 6.56 8.42
N ASP A 314 15.21 5.67 8.94
CA ASP A 314 13.76 5.82 8.81
C ASP A 314 13.21 6.87 9.81
N HIS A 315 14.01 7.35 10.76
CA HIS A 315 13.58 8.42 11.67
C HIS A 315 14.00 9.81 11.15
N PHE A 316 13.03 10.64 10.74
CA PHE A 316 13.32 11.99 10.24
C PHE A 316 13.41 13.02 11.36
N GLY A 317 12.58 12.88 12.40
CA GLY A 317 12.63 13.71 13.59
C GLY A 317 11.37 13.64 14.44
N HIS A 318 11.30 14.48 15.46
CA HIS A 318 10.10 14.64 16.29
C HIS A 318 9.89 16.10 16.69
N LEU A 319 8.62 16.52 16.76
CA LEU A 319 8.19 17.84 17.21
C LEU A 319 7.48 17.76 18.56
N GLU A 320 7.91 18.56 19.50
CA GLU A 320 7.31 18.72 20.83
C GLU A 320 6.81 20.16 20.99
N ALA A 321 5.63 20.34 21.59
CA ALA A 321 5.12 21.67 21.90
C ALA A 321 5.95 22.28 23.03
N ALA A 322 6.50 23.48 22.82
CA ALA A 322 7.38 24.17 23.75
C ALA A 322 6.93 25.64 23.91
N GLY A 323 5.75 25.85 24.51
CA GLY A 323 5.21 27.20 24.70
C GLY A 323 4.69 27.80 23.39
N ASP A 324 5.30 28.90 22.93
CA ASP A 324 4.96 29.61 21.69
C ASP A 324 5.71 29.08 20.45
N HIS A 325 6.59 28.11 20.65
CA HIS A 325 7.39 27.47 19.60
C HIS A 325 7.28 25.94 19.70
N PHE A 326 7.85 25.26 18.69
CA PHE A 326 7.91 23.81 18.62
C PHE A 326 9.36 23.35 18.60
N ALA A 327 9.72 22.49 19.55
CA ALA A 327 11.04 21.89 19.62
C ALA A 327 11.11 20.75 18.61
N PHE A 328 11.97 20.89 17.60
CA PHE A 328 12.18 19.90 16.55
C PHE A 328 13.57 19.29 16.70
N LYS A 329 13.64 17.98 16.95
CA LYS A 329 14.90 17.25 16.86
C LYS A 329 14.92 16.49 15.54
N CYS A 330 15.95 16.70 14.73
CA CYS A 330 16.00 16.23 13.35
C CYS A 330 17.42 15.75 13.01
N PRO A 331 17.67 14.42 13.04
CA PRO A 331 18.98 13.88 12.72
C PRO A 331 19.49 14.30 11.34
N TYR A 332 18.58 14.50 10.37
CA TYR A 332 18.93 15.01 9.06
C TYR A 332 19.56 16.40 9.11
N LEU A 333 18.99 17.33 9.89
CA LEU A 333 19.55 18.67 10.06
C LEU A 333 20.85 18.65 10.87
N ASP A 334 20.98 17.75 11.85
CA ASP A 334 22.22 17.59 12.62
C ASP A 334 23.39 17.20 11.71
N ILE A 335 23.18 16.16 10.87
CA ILE A 335 24.18 15.72 9.89
C ILE A 335 24.49 16.84 8.90
N ARG A 336 23.45 17.53 8.41
CA ARG A 336 23.59 18.56 7.37
C ARG A 336 24.28 19.82 7.87
N THR A 337 24.12 20.16 9.14
CA THR A 337 24.83 21.27 9.78
C THR A 337 26.24 20.89 10.23
N ASN A 338 26.72 19.67 9.93
CA ASN A 338 28.00 19.10 10.40
C ASN A 338 28.16 19.17 11.93
N ASN A 339 27.05 19.21 12.65
CA ASN A 339 27.00 19.22 14.10
C ASN A 339 26.45 17.86 14.52
N ASN A 340 27.32 16.89 14.81
CA ASN A 340 26.96 15.57 15.36
C ASN A 340 26.37 15.64 16.78
N ASN A 341 25.86 16.80 17.19
CA ASN A 341 25.20 17.02 18.46
C ASN A 341 23.70 16.95 18.19
N ASN A 342 22.99 16.21 19.03
CA ASN A 342 21.53 16.04 19.06
C ASN A 342 20.83 17.39 19.29
N ASN A 343 20.79 18.26 18.27
CA ASN A 343 20.31 19.63 18.43
C ASN A 343 18.79 19.64 18.52
N THR A 344 18.28 20.63 19.24
CA THR A 344 16.86 20.95 19.23
C THR A 344 16.67 22.28 18.51
N TYR A 345 16.01 22.23 17.36
CA TYR A 345 15.67 23.38 16.55
C TYR A 345 14.34 23.96 16.99
N GLN A 346 14.20 25.28 16.97
CA GLN A 346 12.94 25.94 17.34
C GLN A 346 12.16 26.32 16.08
N LEU A 347 11.04 25.66 15.85
CA LEU A 347 10.15 25.98 14.73
C LEU A 347 9.04 26.91 15.21
N ILE A 348 8.73 27.89 14.37
CA ILE A 348 7.62 28.81 14.56
C ILE A 348 6.46 28.32 13.70
N LYS A 349 5.32 28.05 14.32
CA LYS A 349 4.09 27.74 13.60
C LYS A 349 3.45 29.04 13.09
N LYS A 350 3.11 29.09 11.80
CA LYS A 350 2.47 30.23 11.15
C LYS A 350 0.95 30.13 11.11
#